data_AF-A0A975P326-F1
#
_entry.id   AF-A0A975P326-F1
#
_cell.length_a   1.000
_cell.length_b   1.000
_cell.length_c   1.000
_cell.angle_alpha   90.00
_cell.angle_beta   90.00
_cell.angle_gamma   90.00
#
_symmetry.space_group_name_H-M   'P 1'
#
loop_
_entity.id
_entity.type
_entity.pdbx_description
1 polymer ?
#
loop_
_entity_poly.entity_id
_entity_poly.type
_entity_poly.pdbx_seq_one_letter_code
_entity_poly.pdbx_strand_id
1 'polypeptide(L)'
;MTASVAMDLQAKIATLRAHPSFPQASRALAIGLTGFYRGGPLLNWLMDDRARVVLSHVVLHSHFARDPADPSSGLTPTRMKQLCSEFGLCSPGRATAMLSLMRFAGYLAPDPDADDRRRRPLVATPKLLDLLRPRWRSHFRSGVPVFPDGAVLAERLDDPVFVRAFLAAMFGRYKDGFRLIMYTPGLGLFGDRSAGMMIASTFLAAGAEDDTVPPSRPFAISISELSRRFGVSRAHVAKMLRDAAHDGLIMRAGDKGEEITLAPVLAEALSVFYANAFIFFFDSAREAAATLDADDRNIGERRQRSA
;
A
#
# COMPACT_ATOMS: atom_id res chain seq x y z
N MET A 1 -18.70 -4.19 2.72
CA MET A 1 -18.95 -2.73 2.74
C MET A 1 -20.42 -2.48 2.48
N THR A 2 -21.12 -1.79 3.40
CA THR A 2 -22.52 -1.38 3.20
C THR A 2 -22.59 -0.21 2.21
N ALA A 3 -23.74 0.00 1.57
CA ALA A 3 -23.92 1.10 0.61
C ALA A 3 -23.63 2.48 1.23
N SER A 4 -23.98 2.67 2.52
CA SER A 4 -23.72 3.91 3.25
C SER A 4 -22.23 4.19 3.45
N VAL A 5 -21.42 3.18 3.75
CA VAL A 5 -19.96 3.33 3.93
C VAL A 5 -19.29 3.63 2.59
N ALA A 6 -19.79 3.02 1.50
CA ALA A 6 -19.31 3.31 0.16
C ALA A 6 -19.58 4.77 -0.25
N MET A 7 -20.77 5.30 0.06
CA MET A 7 -21.15 6.69 -0.22
C MET A 7 -20.30 7.69 0.58
N ASP A 8 -20.05 7.44 1.87
CA ASP A 8 -19.17 8.27 2.70
C ASP A 8 -17.74 8.32 2.14
N LEU A 9 -17.20 7.16 1.73
CA LEU A 9 -15.86 7.10 1.13
C LEU A 9 -15.79 7.91 -0.17
N GLN A 10 -16.80 7.82 -1.04
CA GLN A 10 -16.84 8.62 -2.28
C GLN A 10 -16.88 10.12 -2.00
N ALA A 11 -17.65 10.55 -1.00
CA ALA A 11 -17.69 11.97 -0.59
C ALA A 11 -16.34 12.46 -0.05
N LYS A 12 -15.65 11.63 0.76
CA LYS A 12 -14.29 11.93 1.24
C LYS A 12 -13.28 12.03 0.10
N ILE A 13 -13.32 11.11 -0.86
CA ILE A 13 -12.47 11.15 -2.06
C ILE A 13 -12.70 12.46 -2.83
N ALA A 14 -13.97 12.81 -3.10
CA ALA A 14 -14.30 14.03 -3.83
C ALA A 14 -13.81 15.29 -3.11
N THR A 15 -14.04 15.36 -1.79
CA THR A 15 -13.58 16.47 -0.94
C THR A 15 -12.06 16.62 -0.97
N LEU A 16 -11.34 15.50 -0.80
CA LEU A 16 -9.88 15.48 -0.83
C LEU A 16 -9.34 15.93 -2.19
N ARG A 17 -9.92 15.45 -3.28
CA ARG A 17 -9.48 15.80 -4.63
C ARG A 17 -9.72 17.27 -4.99
N ALA A 18 -10.72 17.90 -4.39
CA ALA A 18 -10.98 19.33 -4.53
C ALA A 18 -10.02 20.21 -3.70
N HIS A 19 -9.21 19.63 -2.82
CA HIS A 19 -8.29 20.39 -1.97
C HIS A 19 -7.14 21.00 -2.80
N PRO A 20 -6.82 22.30 -2.68
CA PRO A 20 -5.81 22.96 -3.52
C PRO A 20 -4.41 22.32 -3.49
N SER A 21 -4.00 21.77 -2.34
CA SER A 21 -2.70 21.11 -2.17
C SER A 21 -2.68 19.61 -2.53
N PHE A 22 -3.82 19.02 -2.87
CA PHE A 22 -3.91 17.60 -3.19
C PHE A 22 -3.07 17.17 -4.41
N PRO A 23 -3.02 17.95 -5.52
CA PRO A 23 -2.17 17.61 -6.67
C PRO A 23 -0.70 17.44 -6.28
N GLN A 24 -0.14 18.38 -5.51
CA GLN A 24 1.25 18.35 -5.07
C GLN A 24 1.51 17.24 -4.05
N ALA A 25 0.57 17.02 -3.11
CA ALA A 25 0.64 15.90 -2.17
C ALA A 25 0.68 14.54 -2.90
N SER A 26 -0.17 14.36 -3.92
CA SER A 26 -0.22 13.14 -4.74
C SER A 26 1.08 12.91 -5.52
N ARG A 27 1.64 13.96 -6.14
CA ARG A 27 2.94 13.91 -6.81
C ARG A 27 4.07 13.54 -5.83
N ALA A 28 4.10 14.17 -4.65
CA ALA A 28 5.09 13.88 -3.63
C ALA A 28 5.01 12.42 -3.15
N LEU A 29 3.81 11.88 -2.96
CA LEU A 29 3.61 10.48 -2.62
C LEU A 29 4.11 9.55 -3.75
N ALA A 30 3.77 9.86 -5.00
CA ALA A 30 4.22 9.10 -6.17
C ALA A 30 5.75 9.03 -6.28
N ILE A 31 6.43 10.16 -6.08
CA ILE A 31 7.90 10.25 -6.04
C ILE A 31 8.45 9.41 -4.90
N GLY A 32 7.89 9.55 -3.69
CA GLY A 32 8.31 8.80 -2.51
C GLY A 32 8.20 7.28 -2.71
N LEU A 33 7.04 6.79 -3.18
CA LEU A 33 6.80 5.36 -3.38
C LEU A 33 7.70 4.76 -4.46
N THR A 34 7.86 5.45 -5.59
CA THR A 34 8.73 4.97 -6.68
C THR A 34 10.21 5.06 -6.31
N GLY A 35 10.60 5.93 -5.38
CA GLY A 35 11.97 6.10 -4.89
C GLY A 35 12.54 4.85 -4.21
N PHE A 36 11.69 4.06 -3.54
CA PHE A 36 12.12 2.86 -2.81
C PHE A 36 12.62 1.72 -3.71
N TYR A 37 12.29 1.70 -5.00
CA TYR A 37 12.63 0.61 -5.92
C TYR A 37 14.10 0.63 -6.40
N ARG A 38 14.90 1.60 -5.91
CA ARG A 38 16.36 1.61 -6.11
C ARG A 38 17.10 0.57 -5.23
N GLY A 39 16.41 -0.11 -4.31
CA GLY A 39 16.99 -0.95 -3.24
C GLY A 39 17.15 -2.45 -3.50
N GLY A 40 16.93 -2.94 -4.72
CA GLY A 40 17.29 -4.30 -5.15
C GLY A 40 16.12 -5.23 -5.54
N PRO A 41 16.39 -6.34 -6.26
CA PRO A 41 15.37 -7.14 -6.96
C PRO A 41 14.28 -7.72 -6.06
N LEU A 42 14.62 -8.06 -4.82
CA LEU A 42 13.72 -8.73 -3.88
C LEU A 42 12.74 -7.75 -3.22
N LEU A 43 13.15 -6.49 -3.06
CA LEU A 43 12.26 -5.41 -2.64
C LEU A 43 11.22 -5.12 -3.72
N ASN A 44 11.69 -5.05 -4.96
CA ASN A 44 10.84 -4.85 -6.13
C ASN A 44 9.83 -5.99 -6.25
N TRP A 45 10.26 -7.23 -6.00
CA TRP A 45 9.39 -8.41 -6.01
C TRP A 45 8.28 -8.35 -4.95
N LEU A 46 8.58 -8.01 -3.69
CA LEU A 46 7.54 -8.03 -2.64
C LEU A 46 6.49 -6.93 -2.86
N MET A 47 6.87 -5.86 -3.53
CA MET A 47 6.00 -4.72 -3.82
C MET A 47 5.53 -4.71 -5.29
N ASP A 48 5.63 -5.84 -5.97
CA ASP A 48 5.43 -5.97 -7.42
C ASP A 48 3.96 -5.95 -7.83
N ASP A 49 3.08 -6.51 -6.99
CA ASP A 49 1.66 -6.63 -7.27
C ASP A 49 0.82 -6.43 -6.00
N ARG A 50 -0.49 -6.17 -6.19
CA ARG A 50 -1.44 -5.94 -5.09
C ARG A 50 -1.40 -7.02 -4.02
N ALA A 51 -1.41 -8.29 -4.43
CA ALA A 51 -1.52 -9.41 -3.51
C ALA A 51 -0.32 -9.47 -2.56
N ARG A 52 0.89 -9.14 -3.06
CA ARG A 52 2.12 -9.16 -2.25
C ARG A 52 2.22 -8.00 -1.29
N VAL A 53 1.81 -6.81 -1.72
CA VAL A 53 1.74 -5.64 -0.83
C VAL A 53 0.77 -5.91 0.31
N VAL A 54 -0.44 -6.39 0.02
CA VAL A 54 -1.43 -6.67 1.07
C VAL A 54 -0.99 -7.84 1.95
N LEU A 55 -0.45 -8.92 1.38
CA LEU A 55 0.08 -10.04 2.17
C LEU A 55 1.14 -9.57 3.17
N SER A 56 2.02 -8.65 2.79
CA SER A 56 3.06 -8.12 3.68
C SER A 56 2.47 -7.44 4.92
N HIS A 57 1.37 -6.70 4.77
CA HIS A 57 0.66 -6.07 5.88
C HIS A 57 -0.11 -7.11 6.73
N VAL A 58 -0.77 -8.09 6.10
CA VAL A 58 -1.48 -9.17 6.79
C VAL A 58 -0.51 -10.02 7.63
N VAL A 59 0.68 -10.28 7.09
CA VAL A 59 1.77 -10.98 7.79
C VAL A 59 2.21 -10.21 9.02
N LEU A 60 2.47 -8.90 8.91
CA LEU A 60 2.83 -8.08 10.06
C LEU A 60 1.71 -7.99 11.08
N HIS A 61 0.47 -7.78 10.64
CA HIS A 61 -0.69 -7.78 11.54
C HIS A 61 -0.78 -9.10 12.30
N SER A 62 -0.63 -10.25 11.62
CA SER A 62 -0.72 -11.57 12.26
C SER A 62 0.46 -11.87 13.20
N HIS A 63 1.61 -11.24 12.98
CA HIS A 63 2.71 -11.28 13.94
C HIS A 63 2.35 -10.53 15.24
N PHE A 64 1.77 -9.33 15.14
CA PHE A 64 1.40 -8.54 16.31
C PHE A 64 0.05 -8.93 16.94
N ALA A 65 -0.86 -9.54 16.21
CA ALA A 65 -2.17 -9.94 16.72
C ALA A 65 -2.18 -11.37 17.29
N ARG A 66 -1.01 -11.99 17.48
CA ARG A 66 -0.89 -13.30 18.11
C ARG A 66 -1.42 -13.23 19.54
N ASP A 67 -2.48 -13.98 19.80
CA ASP A 67 -2.97 -14.31 21.12
C ASP A 67 -2.07 -15.41 21.73
N PRO A 68 -1.41 -15.14 22.87
CA PRO A 68 -0.64 -16.16 23.58
C PRO A 68 -1.46 -17.38 24.00
N ALA A 69 -2.77 -17.22 24.24
CA ALA A 69 -3.69 -18.29 24.63
C ALA A 69 -4.17 -19.15 23.45
N ASP A 70 -4.07 -18.66 22.21
CA ASP A 70 -4.40 -19.39 20.99
C ASP A 70 -3.21 -19.42 20.02
N PRO A 71 -2.40 -20.49 20.00
CA PRO A 71 -1.28 -20.63 19.07
C PRO A 71 -1.67 -20.63 17.57
N SER A 72 -2.95 -20.77 17.22
CA SER A 72 -3.46 -20.68 15.85
C SER A 72 -3.82 -19.25 15.42
N SER A 73 -3.83 -18.31 16.37
CA SER A 73 -4.10 -16.88 16.15
C SER A 73 -2.97 -16.16 15.39
N GLY A 74 -1.74 -16.68 15.51
CA GLY A 74 -0.53 -16.07 14.97
C GLY A 74 -0.27 -16.36 13.49
N LEU A 75 0.90 -15.96 13.03
CA LEU A 75 1.34 -16.15 11.66
C LEU A 75 1.69 -17.62 11.38
N THR A 76 0.75 -18.36 10.78
CA THR A 76 0.95 -19.73 10.30
C THR A 76 0.66 -19.86 8.80
N PRO A 77 1.30 -20.80 8.08
CA PRO A 77 1.00 -21.02 6.67
C PRO A 77 -0.48 -21.31 6.39
N THR A 78 -1.16 -22.04 7.27
CA THR A 78 -2.59 -22.36 7.13
C THR A 78 -3.46 -21.12 7.24
N ARG A 79 -3.27 -20.31 8.30
CA ARG A 79 -4.03 -19.06 8.50
C ARG A 79 -3.80 -18.08 7.36
N MET A 80 -2.57 -17.97 6.86
CA MET A 80 -2.27 -17.07 5.74
C MET A 80 -2.96 -17.50 4.44
N LYS A 81 -3.07 -18.81 4.17
CA LYS A 81 -3.85 -19.30 3.01
C LYS A 81 -5.33 -18.95 3.17
N GLN A 82 -5.90 -19.16 4.36
CA GLN A 82 -7.29 -18.82 4.66
C GLN A 82 -7.55 -17.33 4.44
N LEU A 83 -6.72 -16.46 5.02
CA LEU A 83 -6.83 -15.01 4.84
C LEU A 83 -6.66 -14.61 3.38
N CYS A 84 -5.71 -15.19 2.63
CA CYS A 84 -5.57 -14.92 1.21
C CYS A 84 -6.82 -15.29 0.40
N SER A 85 -7.49 -16.40 0.74
CA SER A 85 -8.74 -16.81 0.11
C SER A 85 -9.91 -15.92 0.51
N GLU A 86 -10.09 -15.65 1.81
CA GLU A 86 -11.12 -14.76 2.36
C GLU A 86 -11.05 -13.36 1.72
N PHE A 87 -9.84 -12.85 1.56
CA PHE A 87 -9.58 -11.51 1.03
C PHE A 87 -9.51 -11.43 -0.49
N GLY A 88 -9.60 -12.56 -1.20
CA GLY A 88 -9.44 -12.62 -2.65
C GLY A 88 -8.07 -12.10 -3.11
N LEU A 89 -7.01 -12.36 -2.35
CA LEU A 89 -5.65 -11.91 -2.66
C LEU A 89 -4.99 -12.82 -3.69
N CYS A 90 -4.99 -14.14 -3.40
CA CYS A 90 -4.37 -15.14 -4.26
C CYS A 90 -4.82 -16.56 -3.88
N SER A 91 -4.50 -17.53 -4.74
CA SER A 91 -4.74 -18.93 -4.45
C SER A 91 -3.88 -19.45 -3.28
N PRO A 92 -4.31 -20.53 -2.59
CA PRO A 92 -3.52 -21.14 -1.51
C PRO A 92 -2.10 -21.57 -1.94
N GLY A 93 -1.94 -22.02 -3.19
CA GLY A 93 -0.65 -22.37 -3.76
C GLY A 93 0.27 -21.15 -3.89
N ARG A 94 -0.26 -20.02 -4.42
CA ARG A 94 0.48 -18.76 -4.53
C ARG A 94 0.82 -18.19 -3.15
N ALA A 95 -0.08 -18.25 -2.18
CA ALA A 95 0.18 -17.86 -0.80
C ALA A 95 1.34 -18.66 -0.19
N THR A 96 1.38 -19.98 -0.43
CA THR A 96 2.48 -20.85 0.02
C THR A 96 3.82 -20.41 -0.58
N ALA A 97 3.87 -20.20 -1.89
CA ALA A 97 5.08 -19.77 -2.58
C ALA A 97 5.58 -18.40 -2.08
N MET A 98 4.66 -17.46 -1.85
CA MET A 98 4.99 -16.13 -1.33
C MET A 98 5.59 -16.20 0.07
N LEU A 99 5.00 -16.98 0.99
CA LEU A 99 5.55 -17.16 2.34
C LEU A 99 6.93 -17.81 2.34
N SER A 100 7.12 -18.84 1.49
CA SER A 100 8.43 -19.49 1.34
C SER A 100 9.50 -18.50 0.85
N LEU A 101 9.16 -17.66 -0.12
CA LEU A 101 10.08 -16.65 -0.62
C LEU A 101 10.33 -15.54 0.40
N MET A 102 9.31 -15.09 1.15
CA MET A 102 9.51 -14.13 2.24
C MET A 102 10.43 -14.68 3.34
N ARG A 103 10.33 -15.98 3.65
CA ARG A 103 11.24 -16.66 4.58
C ARG A 103 12.66 -16.76 4.01
N PHE A 104 12.80 -17.20 2.76
CA PHE A 104 14.11 -17.25 2.08
C PHE A 104 14.78 -15.86 2.03
N ALA A 105 13.98 -14.81 1.82
CA ALA A 105 14.41 -13.42 1.81
C ALA A 105 14.79 -12.86 3.19
N GLY A 106 14.53 -13.59 4.27
CA GLY A 106 14.77 -13.15 5.65
C GLY A 106 13.75 -12.13 6.18
N TYR A 107 12.59 -11.98 5.54
CA TYR A 107 11.48 -11.18 6.06
C TYR A 107 10.66 -11.94 7.12
N LEU A 108 10.74 -13.28 7.08
CA LEU A 108 10.09 -14.18 8.02
C LEU A 108 11.12 -15.15 8.61
N ALA A 109 10.94 -15.50 9.88
CA ALA A 109 11.71 -16.54 10.56
C ALA A 109 10.76 -17.54 11.22
N PRO A 110 11.19 -18.79 11.50
CA PRO A 110 10.48 -19.67 12.42
C PRO A 110 10.29 -18.99 13.77
N ASP A 111 9.13 -19.19 14.38
CA ASP A 111 8.90 -18.75 15.75
C ASP A 111 9.76 -19.60 16.72
N PRO A 112 10.66 -18.99 17.52
CA PRO A 112 11.50 -19.72 18.46
C PRO A 112 10.69 -20.34 19.61
N ASP A 113 9.55 -19.75 19.96
CA ASP A 113 8.72 -20.10 21.12
C ASP A 113 7.56 -21.04 20.72
N ALA A 114 7.78 -21.84 19.67
CA ALA A 114 6.78 -22.71 19.11
C ALA A 114 6.65 -24.03 19.89
N ASP A 115 5.60 -24.15 20.70
CA ASP A 115 5.27 -25.39 21.42
C ASP A 115 4.99 -26.57 20.48
N ASP A 116 4.27 -26.35 19.37
CA ASP A 116 3.98 -27.37 18.36
C ASP A 116 4.61 -27.03 17.00
N ARG A 117 5.83 -27.54 16.78
CA ARG A 117 6.59 -27.37 15.53
C ARG A 117 5.86 -27.90 14.29
N ARG A 118 4.86 -28.77 14.44
CA ARG A 118 4.04 -29.27 13.31
C ARG A 118 3.23 -28.16 12.65
N ARG A 119 2.84 -27.14 13.42
CA ARG A 119 2.10 -25.97 12.91
C ARG A 119 2.98 -24.97 12.15
N ARG A 120 4.30 -25.08 12.31
CA ARG A 120 5.32 -24.23 11.68
C ARG A 120 5.00 -22.72 11.79
N PRO A 121 4.74 -22.21 13.01
CA PRO A 121 4.54 -20.78 13.21
C PRO A 121 5.76 -19.99 12.74
N LEU A 122 5.49 -18.80 12.23
CA LEU A 122 6.50 -17.85 11.76
C LEU A 122 6.36 -16.54 12.53
N VAL A 123 7.42 -15.76 12.56
CA VAL A 123 7.43 -14.38 13.04
C VAL A 123 7.96 -13.47 11.93
N ALA A 124 7.44 -12.23 11.89
CA ALA A 124 8.01 -11.22 11.03
C ALA A 124 9.34 -10.74 11.62
N THR A 125 10.36 -10.57 10.78
CA THR A 125 11.65 -10.04 11.21
C THR A 125 11.63 -8.51 11.20
N PRO A 126 12.55 -7.83 11.91
CA PRO A 126 12.72 -6.39 11.82
C PRO A 126 12.88 -5.89 10.37
N LYS A 127 13.52 -6.70 9.52
CA LYS A 127 13.70 -6.43 8.09
C LYS A 127 12.38 -6.17 7.35
N LEU A 128 11.29 -6.86 7.70
CA LEU A 128 9.98 -6.61 7.08
C LEU A 128 9.39 -5.27 7.55
N LEU A 129 9.55 -4.93 8.83
CA LEU A 129 9.06 -3.67 9.37
C LEU A 129 9.84 -2.48 8.79
N ASP A 130 11.17 -2.59 8.70
CA ASP A 130 12.04 -1.58 8.08
C ASP A 130 11.74 -1.41 6.58
N LEU A 131 11.13 -2.42 5.95
CA LEU A 131 10.63 -2.32 4.60
C LEU A 131 9.37 -1.45 4.48
N LEU A 132 8.40 -1.63 5.39
CA LEU A 132 7.09 -1.00 5.26
C LEU A 132 7.00 0.36 5.95
N ARG A 133 7.70 0.55 7.08
CA ARG A 133 7.67 1.80 7.85
C ARG A 133 8.02 3.04 7.00
N PRO A 134 9.06 3.05 6.15
CA PRO A 134 9.36 4.21 5.31
C PRO A 134 8.26 4.53 4.28
N ARG A 135 7.52 3.51 3.81
CA ARG A 135 6.41 3.69 2.87
C ARG A 135 5.21 4.30 3.58
N TRP A 136 4.88 3.84 4.78
CA TRP A 136 3.83 4.46 5.61
C TRP A 136 4.18 5.92 5.93
N ARG A 137 5.43 6.16 6.32
CA ARG A 137 5.96 7.52 6.55
C ARG A 137 5.84 8.41 5.33
N SER A 138 6.02 7.87 4.12
CA SER A 138 5.84 8.62 2.87
C SER A 138 4.39 9.06 2.67
N HIS A 139 3.40 8.21 3.01
CA HIS A 139 1.99 8.60 2.96
C HIS A 139 1.70 9.77 3.91
N PHE A 140 2.16 9.69 5.15
CA PHE A 140 1.89 10.76 6.12
C PHE A 140 2.61 12.07 5.78
N ARG A 141 3.90 12.01 5.44
CA ARG A 141 4.70 13.21 5.12
C ARG A 141 4.22 13.92 3.86
N SER A 142 3.89 13.18 2.81
CA SER A 142 3.35 13.78 1.57
C SER A 142 1.94 14.33 1.75
N GLY A 143 1.17 13.78 2.69
CA GLY A 143 -0.19 14.22 3.00
C GLY A 143 -0.27 15.47 3.88
N VAL A 144 0.81 15.93 4.52
CA VAL A 144 0.81 17.09 5.45
C VAL A 144 0.10 18.33 4.90
N PRO A 145 0.29 18.73 3.62
CA PRO A 145 -0.39 19.92 3.07
C PRO A 145 -1.92 19.81 3.03
N VAL A 146 -2.48 18.60 3.14
CA VAL A 146 -3.92 18.34 3.15
C VAL A 146 -4.40 17.86 4.52
N PHE A 147 -3.53 17.18 5.26
CA PHE A 147 -3.81 16.59 6.57
C PHE A 147 -2.75 17.06 7.57
N PRO A 148 -3.03 18.15 8.32
CA PRO A 148 -2.03 18.78 9.20
C PRO A 148 -1.45 17.84 10.27
N ASP A 149 -2.19 16.82 10.69
CA ASP A 149 -1.75 15.79 11.63
C ASP A 149 -0.75 14.79 11.05
N GLY A 150 -0.46 14.85 9.74
CA GLY A 150 0.46 13.92 9.07
C GLY A 150 1.87 13.89 9.66
N ALA A 151 2.39 15.02 10.14
CA ALA A 151 3.72 15.06 10.76
C ALA A 151 3.75 14.24 12.06
N VAL A 152 2.75 14.45 12.93
CA VAL A 152 2.59 13.75 14.20
C VAL A 152 2.38 12.25 13.96
N LEU A 153 1.50 11.87 13.02
CA LEU A 153 1.26 10.46 12.68
C LEU A 153 2.52 9.78 12.12
N ALA A 154 3.36 10.50 11.39
CA ALA A 154 4.63 9.99 10.86
C ALA A 154 5.67 9.68 11.95
N GLU A 155 5.67 10.45 13.05
CA GLU A 155 6.54 10.25 14.21
C GLU A 155 6.06 9.07 15.06
N ARG A 156 4.74 8.90 15.23
CA ARG A 156 4.17 7.75 15.96
C ARG A 156 4.55 6.39 15.36
N LEU A 157 4.99 6.33 14.10
CA LEU A 157 5.48 5.09 13.47
C LEU A 157 6.75 4.49 14.11
N ASP A 158 7.44 5.25 14.96
CA ASP A 158 8.59 4.76 15.72
C ASP A 158 8.16 4.07 17.04
N ASP A 159 6.90 4.21 17.45
CA ASP A 159 6.31 3.50 18.59
C ASP A 159 5.69 2.14 18.15
N PRO A 160 6.22 1.00 18.65
CA PRO A 160 5.68 -0.32 18.35
C PRO A 160 4.22 -0.53 18.78
N VAL A 161 3.76 0.15 19.84
CA VAL A 161 2.37 0.08 20.32
C VAL A 161 1.44 0.72 19.30
N PHE A 162 1.78 1.93 18.84
CA PHE A 162 1.08 2.57 17.74
C PHE A 162 1.10 1.73 16.46
N VAL A 163 2.25 1.19 16.05
CA VAL A 163 2.34 0.35 14.83
C VAL A 163 1.41 -0.85 14.90
N ARG A 164 1.28 -1.49 16.07
CA ARG A 164 0.34 -2.60 16.30
C ARG A 164 -1.11 -2.15 16.12
N ALA A 165 -1.51 -1.06 16.78
CA ALA A 165 -2.87 -0.52 16.67
C ALA A 165 -3.19 -0.08 15.23
N PHE A 166 -2.23 0.56 14.56
CA PHE A 166 -2.33 0.99 13.17
C PHE A 166 -2.54 -0.17 12.20
N LEU A 167 -1.76 -1.25 12.35
CA LEU A 167 -1.96 -2.48 11.56
C LEU A 167 -3.31 -3.15 11.85
N ALA A 168 -3.79 -3.10 13.09
CA ALA A 168 -5.12 -3.61 13.44
C ALA A 168 -6.23 -2.81 12.75
N ALA A 169 -6.17 -1.48 12.78
CA ALA A 169 -7.12 -0.60 12.08
C ALA A 169 -7.10 -0.83 10.55
N MET A 170 -5.91 -0.92 9.95
CA MET A 170 -5.76 -1.25 8.52
C MET A 170 -6.42 -2.59 8.18
N PHE A 171 -6.21 -3.60 9.03
CA PHE A 171 -6.77 -4.94 8.82
C PHE A 171 -8.29 -4.96 9.01
N GLY A 172 -8.83 -4.25 10.00
CA GLY A 172 -10.27 -4.08 10.22
C GLY A 172 -10.96 -3.48 8.99
N ARG A 173 -10.42 -2.38 8.47
CA ARG A 173 -10.92 -1.77 7.22
C ARG A 173 -10.90 -2.72 6.03
N TYR A 174 -9.84 -3.52 5.92
CA TYR A 174 -9.76 -4.53 4.86
C TYR A 174 -10.84 -5.62 5.04
N LYS A 175 -11.12 -6.06 6.27
CA LYS A 175 -12.24 -6.98 6.55
C LYS A 175 -13.60 -6.38 6.19
N ASP A 176 -13.79 -5.09 6.43
CA ASP A 176 -15.04 -4.39 6.11
C ASP A 176 -15.26 -4.17 4.60
N GLY A 177 -14.27 -4.55 3.78
CA GLY A 177 -14.35 -4.56 2.33
C GLY A 177 -13.63 -3.37 1.68
N PHE A 178 -12.86 -2.57 2.42
CA PHE A 178 -12.01 -1.55 1.81
C PHE A 178 -10.98 -2.20 0.90
N ARG A 179 -10.80 -1.66 -0.30
CA ARG A 179 -9.85 -2.17 -1.27
C ARG A 179 -9.22 -0.99 -2.00
N LEU A 180 -7.91 -0.79 -1.82
CA LEU A 180 -7.19 0.37 -2.36
C LEU A 180 -7.22 0.47 -3.90
N ILE A 181 -7.26 -0.66 -4.59
CA ILE A 181 -7.20 -0.75 -6.06
C ILE A 181 -8.55 -1.16 -6.67
N MET A 182 -9.49 -1.66 -5.87
CA MET A 182 -10.79 -2.02 -6.42
C MET A 182 -11.63 -0.75 -6.52
N TYR A 183 -12.36 -0.61 -7.63
CA TYR A 183 -13.27 0.49 -7.96
C TYR A 183 -12.67 1.74 -8.61
N THR A 184 -11.73 1.56 -9.54
CA THR A 184 -11.41 2.64 -10.48
C THR A 184 -11.25 2.10 -11.91
N PRO A 185 -12.25 2.31 -12.79
CA PRO A 185 -12.13 1.99 -14.22
C PRO A 185 -10.82 2.57 -14.78
N GLY A 186 -10.04 1.77 -15.50
CA GLY A 186 -8.76 2.18 -16.09
C GLY A 186 -7.49 1.86 -15.28
N LEU A 187 -7.59 1.53 -13.98
CA LEU A 187 -6.42 1.09 -13.20
C LEU A 187 -6.25 -0.43 -13.14
N GLY A 188 -7.25 -1.23 -13.53
CA GLY A 188 -7.18 -2.70 -13.48
C GLY A 188 -5.95 -3.28 -14.19
N LEU A 189 -5.62 -2.73 -15.37
CA LEU A 189 -4.44 -3.13 -16.16
C LEU A 189 -3.13 -2.99 -15.36
N PHE A 190 -2.98 -1.88 -14.61
CA PHE A 190 -1.79 -1.58 -13.82
C PHE A 190 -1.81 -2.26 -12.44
N GLY A 191 -3.00 -2.46 -11.86
CA GLY A 191 -3.20 -3.09 -10.55
C GLY A 191 -2.81 -4.56 -10.49
N ASP A 192 -3.09 -5.30 -11.56
CA ASP A 192 -2.92 -6.76 -11.60
C ASP A 192 -1.57 -7.21 -12.19
N ARG A 193 -0.88 -6.31 -12.90
CA ARG A 193 0.42 -6.61 -13.53
C ARG A 193 1.58 -6.24 -12.63
N SER A 194 2.62 -7.07 -12.66
CA SER A 194 3.93 -6.80 -12.06
C SER A 194 4.43 -5.40 -12.38
N ALA A 195 4.78 -4.65 -11.34
CA ALA A 195 5.21 -3.26 -11.32
C ALA A 195 4.22 -2.24 -11.91
N GLY A 196 3.00 -2.64 -12.27
CA GLY A 196 2.09 -1.79 -13.05
C GLY A 196 1.69 -0.52 -12.31
N MET A 197 1.28 -0.62 -11.03
CA MET A 197 0.96 0.57 -10.23
C MET A 197 2.16 1.49 -10.01
N MET A 198 3.37 0.94 -9.92
CA MET A 198 4.57 1.75 -9.76
C MET A 198 4.96 2.45 -11.06
N ILE A 199 4.80 1.79 -12.20
CA ILE A 199 4.93 2.41 -13.52
C ILE A 199 3.89 3.52 -13.66
N ALA A 200 2.62 3.28 -13.33
CA ALA A 200 1.59 4.31 -13.37
C ALA A 200 1.88 5.49 -12.42
N SER A 201 2.46 5.21 -11.24
CA SER A 201 2.93 6.24 -10.30
C SER A 201 4.05 7.10 -10.90
N THR A 202 4.90 6.56 -11.79
CA THR A 202 5.91 7.38 -12.47
C THR A 202 5.31 8.44 -13.38
N PHE A 203 4.11 8.22 -13.92
CA PHE A 203 3.44 9.20 -14.77
C PHE A 203 3.09 10.47 -13.99
N LEU A 204 2.68 10.35 -12.73
CA LEU A 204 2.41 11.52 -11.88
C LEU A 204 3.67 12.33 -11.57
N ALA A 205 4.81 11.66 -11.50
CA ALA A 205 6.10 12.28 -11.23
C ALA A 205 6.76 12.86 -12.50
N ALA A 206 6.32 12.46 -13.69
CA ALA A 206 6.98 12.77 -14.95
C ALA A 206 6.56 14.10 -15.61
N GLY A 207 5.45 14.70 -15.18
CA GLY A 207 5.03 16.00 -15.71
C GLY A 207 5.98 17.13 -15.33
N ALA A 208 6.01 18.20 -16.11
CA ALA A 208 6.74 19.42 -15.76
C ALA A 208 6.18 20.05 -14.47
N GLU A 209 6.98 20.92 -13.84
CA GLU A 209 6.63 21.57 -12.56
C GLU A 209 5.44 22.55 -12.71
N ASP A 210 5.29 23.17 -13.88
CA ASP A 210 4.22 24.09 -14.25
C ASP A 210 2.98 23.38 -14.86
N ASP A 211 2.94 22.05 -14.87
CA ASP A 211 1.78 21.26 -15.34
C ASP A 211 0.82 20.88 -14.20
N THR A 212 -0.35 20.36 -14.58
CA THR A 212 -1.29 19.72 -13.67
C THR A 212 -0.72 18.43 -13.05
N VAL A 213 -1.37 17.94 -11.99
CA VAL A 213 -1.13 16.59 -11.46
C VAL A 213 -2.45 15.84 -11.39
N PRO A 214 -2.62 14.73 -12.13
CA PRO A 214 -1.68 14.15 -13.10
C PRO A 214 -1.37 15.09 -14.30
N PRO A 215 -0.26 14.87 -15.04
CA PRO A 215 0.14 15.73 -16.14
C PRO A 215 -0.88 15.75 -17.27
N SER A 216 -1.14 16.95 -17.82
CA SER A 216 -2.03 17.14 -18.97
C SER A 216 -1.27 17.18 -20.30
N ARG A 217 0.00 17.57 -20.27
CA ARG A 217 0.87 17.65 -21.45
C ARG A 217 1.64 16.34 -21.67
N PRO A 218 2.14 16.10 -22.89
CA PRO A 218 3.02 14.98 -23.16
C PRO A 218 4.27 15.01 -22.28
N PHE A 219 4.70 13.84 -21.79
CA PHE A 219 5.95 13.67 -21.06
C PHE A 219 6.72 12.45 -21.56
N ALA A 220 8.04 12.50 -21.49
CA ALA A 220 8.90 11.41 -21.93
C ALA A 220 9.00 10.32 -20.85
N ILE A 221 8.96 9.06 -21.26
CA ILE A 221 9.32 7.90 -20.44
C ILE A 221 10.36 7.04 -21.13
N SER A 222 11.28 6.47 -20.35
CA SER A 222 12.24 5.49 -20.87
C SER A 222 11.86 4.09 -20.43
N ILE A 223 11.53 3.22 -21.39
CA ILE A 223 11.26 1.79 -21.14
C ILE A 223 12.45 1.13 -20.43
N SER A 224 13.66 1.55 -20.78
CA SER A 224 14.91 1.04 -20.21
C SER A 224 15.08 1.45 -18.75
N GLU A 225 14.75 2.70 -18.43
CA GLU A 225 14.76 3.18 -17.05
C GLU A 225 13.74 2.42 -16.21
N LEU A 226 12.49 2.33 -16.67
CA LEU A 226 11.41 1.67 -15.93
C LEU A 226 11.73 0.19 -15.69
N SER A 227 12.25 -0.49 -16.70
CA SER A 227 12.71 -1.88 -16.61
C SER A 227 13.78 -2.06 -15.53
N ARG A 228 14.83 -1.24 -15.56
CA ARG A 228 15.92 -1.30 -14.59
C ARG A 228 15.44 -0.94 -13.18
N ARG A 229 14.64 0.12 -13.04
CA ARG A 229 14.16 0.62 -11.76
C ARG A 229 13.26 -0.38 -11.07
N PHE A 230 12.32 -0.98 -11.79
CA PHE A 230 11.33 -1.88 -11.19
C PHE A 230 11.69 -3.37 -11.30
N GLY A 231 12.84 -3.71 -11.90
CA GLY A 231 13.32 -5.09 -11.97
C GLY A 231 12.45 -5.99 -12.86
N VAL A 232 11.81 -5.41 -13.88
CA VAL A 232 10.98 -6.12 -14.86
C VAL A 232 11.63 -6.06 -16.25
N SER A 233 11.30 -6.98 -17.15
CA SER A 233 11.89 -6.98 -18.49
C SER A 233 11.42 -5.79 -19.33
N ARG A 234 12.26 -5.31 -20.25
CA ARG A 234 11.88 -4.29 -21.24
C ARG A 234 10.65 -4.71 -22.05
N ALA A 235 10.58 -5.99 -22.43
CA ALA A 235 9.45 -6.54 -23.18
C ALA A 235 8.13 -6.46 -22.38
N HIS A 236 8.18 -6.70 -21.06
CA HIS A 236 7.03 -6.57 -20.17
C HIS A 236 6.54 -5.11 -20.08
N VAL A 237 7.45 -4.16 -19.86
CA VAL A 237 7.11 -2.72 -19.83
C VAL A 237 6.53 -2.27 -21.18
N ALA A 238 7.18 -2.64 -22.28
CA ALA A 238 6.70 -2.29 -23.62
C ALA A 238 5.32 -2.88 -23.92
N LYS A 239 5.06 -4.13 -23.51
CA LYS A 239 3.73 -4.76 -23.63
C LYS A 239 2.70 -4.02 -22.79
N MET A 240 3.01 -3.69 -21.54
CA MET A 240 2.10 -2.93 -20.68
C MET A 240 1.70 -1.59 -21.28
N LEU A 241 2.66 -0.84 -21.82
CA LEU A 241 2.39 0.45 -22.47
C LEU A 241 1.59 0.29 -23.78
N ARG A 242 1.83 -0.77 -24.56
CA ARG A 242 1.01 -1.07 -25.74
C ARG A 242 -0.42 -1.41 -25.37
N ASP A 243 -0.61 -2.26 -24.37
CA ASP A 243 -1.94 -2.67 -23.91
C ASP A 243 -2.68 -1.46 -23.31
N ALA A 244 -2.00 -0.59 -22.55
CA ALA A 244 -2.58 0.65 -22.04
C ALA A 244 -2.99 1.62 -23.16
N ALA A 245 -2.22 1.69 -24.25
CA ALA A 245 -2.56 2.50 -25.41
C ALA A 245 -3.75 1.92 -26.19
N HIS A 246 -3.77 0.59 -26.37
CA HIS A 246 -4.89 -0.12 -26.98
C HIS A 246 -6.20 0.10 -26.21
N ASP A 247 -6.13 0.10 -24.88
CA ASP A 247 -7.28 0.32 -24.00
C ASP A 247 -7.65 1.82 -23.86
N GLY A 248 -6.98 2.71 -24.61
CA GLY A 248 -7.26 4.14 -24.62
C GLY A 248 -6.90 4.85 -23.31
N LEU A 249 -6.03 4.27 -22.48
CA LEU A 249 -5.59 4.85 -21.20
C LEU A 249 -4.45 5.86 -21.40
N ILE A 250 -3.64 5.66 -22.44
CA ILE A 250 -2.56 6.55 -22.83
C ILE A 250 -2.51 6.71 -24.35
N MET A 251 -1.98 7.84 -24.80
CA MET A 251 -1.49 8.00 -26.17
C MET A 251 0.02 7.94 -26.18
N ARG A 252 0.59 7.35 -27.24
CA ARG A 252 2.05 7.23 -27.43
C ARG A 252 2.47 7.97 -28.70
N ALA A 253 3.45 8.85 -28.58
CA ALA A 253 4.01 9.65 -29.66
C ALA A 253 5.55 9.71 -29.60
N GLY A 254 6.18 10.41 -30.55
CA GLY A 254 7.63 10.55 -30.65
C GLY A 254 8.35 9.32 -31.22
N ASP A 255 9.67 9.41 -31.35
CA ASP A 255 10.49 8.27 -31.81
C ASP A 255 10.36 7.10 -30.84
N LYS A 256 10.06 5.90 -31.36
CA LYS A 256 9.79 4.67 -30.60
C LYS A 256 8.62 4.74 -29.60
N GLY A 257 7.80 5.79 -29.63
CA GLY A 257 6.63 5.95 -28.76
C GLY A 257 6.99 6.24 -27.30
N GLU A 258 8.04 7.03 -27.07
CA GLU A 258 8.54 7.40 -25.73
C GLU A 258 7.82 8.61 -25.11
N GLU A 259 7.09 9.40 -25.90
CA GLU A 259 6.21 10.44 -25.35
C GLU A 259 4.84 9.86 -25.01
N ILE A 260 4.37 10.14 -23.80
CA ILE A 260 3.10 9.67 -23.26
C ILE A 260 2.20 10.85 -22.98
N THR A 261 0.94 10.76 -23.41
CA THR A 261 -0.14 11.62 -22.93
C THR A 261 -1.15 10.75 -22.18
N LEU A 262 -1.57 11.16 -20.99
CA LEU A 262 -2.59 10.43 -20.23
C LEU A 262 -3.97 10.72 -20.81
N ALA A 263 -4.79 9.68 -21.00
CA ALA A 263 -6.20 9.90 -21.24
C ALA A 263 -6.89 10.42 -19.97
N PRO A 264 -7.97 11.21 -20.09
CA PRO A 264 -8.70 11.74 -18.93
C PRO A 264 -9.15 10.65 -17.96
N VAL A 265 -9.56 9.49 -18.46
CA VAL A 265 -9.97 8.35 -17.63
C VAL A 265 -8.84 7.83 -16.74
N LEU A 266 -7.60 7.77 -17.24
CA LEU A 266 -6.46 7.32 -16.44
C LEU A 266 -6.00 8.40 -15.45
N ALA A 267 -6.02 9.67 -15.87
CA ALA A 267 -5.71 10.79 -14.97
C ALA A 267 -6.69 10.87 -13.79
N GLU A 268 -8.00 10.77 -14.08
CA GLU A 268 -9.06 10.66 -13.09
C GLU A 268 -8.82 9.47 -12.15
N ALA A 269 -8.49 8.32 -12.74
CA ALA A 269 -8.31 7.10 -11.98
C ALA A 269 -7.12 7.18 -11.02
N LEU A 270 -5.99 7.75 -11.47
CA LEU A 270 -4.83 7.98 -10.62
C LEU A 270 -5.15 8.98 -9.50
N SER A 271 -5.88 10.07 -9.79
CA SER A 271 -6.34 11.03 -8.79
C SER A 271 -7.17 10.34 -7.69
N VAL A 272 -8.13 9.50 -8.08
CA VAL A 272 -8.94 8.71 -7.13
C VAL A 272 -8.09 7.73 -6.32
N PHE A 273 -7.13 7.05 -6.95
CA PHE A 273 -6.24 6.12 -6.27
C PHE A 273 -5.41 6.79 -5.15
N TYR A 274 -4.79 7.94 -5.42
CA TYR A 274 -3.99 8.65 -4.42
C TYR A 274 -4.86 9.24 -3.29
N ALA A 275 -6.05 9.73 -3.61
CA ALA A 275 -7.01 10.16 -2.60
C ALA A 275 -7.41 8.99 -1.68
N ASN A 276 -7.73 7.85 -2.25
CA ASN A 276 -8.03 6.62 -1.51
C ASN A 276 -6.85 6.16 -0.65
N ALA A 277 -5.62 6.23 -1.18
CA ALA A 277 -4.42 5.89 -0.41
C ALA A 277 -4.30 6.79 0.82
N PHE A 278 -4.38 8.11 0.66
CA PHE A 278 -4.32 9.01 1.80
C PHE A 278 -5.42 8.72 2.83
N ILE A 279 -6.68 8.66 2.41
CA ILE A 279 -7.80 8.39 3.32
C ILE A 279 -7.58 7.09 4.09
N PHE A 280 -7.18 6.02 3.40
CA PHE A 280 -6.94 4.73 4.04
C PHE A 280 -5.83 4.80 5.10
N PHE A 281 -4.68 5.39 4.76
CA PHE A 281 -3.55 5.48 5.67
C PHE A 281 -3.84 6.42 6.86
N PHE A 282 -4.37 7.61 6.60
CA PHE A 282 -4.66 8.60 7.64
C PHE A 282 -5.77 8.16 8.57
N ASP A 283 -6.89 7.66 8.04
CA ASP A 283 -7.99 7.26 8.90
C ASP A 283 -7.63 6.04 9.75
N SER A 284 -6.87 5.07 9.22
CA SER A 284 -6.37 3.93 10.01
C SER A 284 -5.44 4.41 11.15
N ALA A 285 -4.60 5.41 10.87
CA ALA A 285 -3.67 5.96 11.85
C ALA A 285 -4.37 6.78 12.93
N ARG A 286 -5.40 7.55 12.57
CA ARG A 286 -6.25 8.31 13.50
C ARG A 286 -7.06 7.38 14.40
N GLU A 287 -7.60 6.30 13.85
CA GLU A 287 -8.32 5.28 14.61
C GLU A 287 -7.41 4.60 15.63
N ALA A 288 -6.20 4.24 15.23
CA ALA A 288 -5.18 3.72 16.13
C ALA A 288 -4.80 4.71 17.23
N ALA A 289 -4.60 5.99 16.89
CA ALA A 289 -4.32 7.05 17.85
C ALA A 289 -5.46 7.18 18.88
N ALA A 290 -6.70 7.29 18.42
CA ALA A 290 -7.87 7.47 19.28
C ALA A 290 -8.11 6.28 20.22
N THR A 291 -7.84 5.06 19.76
CA THR A 291 -7.93 3.84 20.58
C THR A 291 -6.95 3.90 21.74
N LEU A 292 -5.69 4.23 21.48
CA LEU A 292 -4.65 4.31 22.51
C LEU A 292 -4.91 5.44 23.51
N ASP A 293 -5.35 6.61 23.02
CA ASP A 293 -5.68 7.75 23.88
C ASP A 293 -6.91 7.46 24.78
N ALA A 294 -7.81 6.57 24.37
CA ALA A 294 -8.94 6.11 25.19
C ALA A 294 -8.48 5.11 26.26
N ASP A 295 -7.60 4.18 25.92
CA ASP A 295 -7.06 3.19 26.86
C ASP A 295 -6.26 3.87 27.98
N ASP A 296 -5.44 4.88 27.65
CA ASP A 296 -4.66 5.64 28.64
C ASP A 296 -5.56 6.40 29.62
N ARG A 297 -6.66 7.00 29.13
CA ARG A 297 -7.67 7.66 29.98
C ARG A 297 -8.35 6.68 30.93
N ASN A 298 -8.76 5.52 30.42
CA ASN A 298 -9.40 4.47 31.22
C ASN A 298 -8.47 3.94 32.33
N ILE A 299 -7.17 3.81 32.06
CA ILE A 299 -6.17 3.41 33.06
C ILE A 299 -6.00 4.50 34.13
N GLY A 300 -5.94 5.77 33.73
CA GLY A 300 -5.87 6.91 34.65
C GLY A 300 -7.06 6.97 35.61
N GLU A 301 -8.28 6.82 35.11
CA GLU A 301 -9.50 6.83 35.92
C GLU A 301 -9.58 5.64 36.89
N ARG A 302 -9.15 4.44 36.48
CA ARG A 302 -9.09 3.25 37.36
C ARG A 302 -8.08 3.42 38.49
N ARG A 303 -6.95 4.08 38.23
CA ARG A 303 -5.94 4.39 39.27
C ARG A 303 -6.45 5.42 40.26
N GLN A 304 -7.19 6.44 39.81
CA GLN A 304 -7.80 7.44 40.68
C GLN A 304 -8.95 6.89 41.54
N ARG A 305 -9.69 5.88 41.08
CA ARG A 305 -10.75 5.22 41.86
C ARG A 305 -10.25 4.19 42.87
N SER A 306 -9.00 3.76 42.73
CA SER A 306 -8.36 2.78 43.62
C SER A 306 -7.46 3.43 44.67
N ALA A 307 -7.35 4.77 44.66
CA ALA A 307 -6.62 5.60 45.62
C ALA A 307 -7.62 6.34 46.51
#